data_AF-A0A7S0M9R2-F1
#
_entry.id   AF-A0A7S0M9R2-F1
#
_cell.length_a   1.000
_cell.length_b   1.000
_cell.length_c   1.000
_cell.angle_alpha   90.00
_cell.angle_beta   90.00
_cell.angle_gamma   90.00
#
_symmetry.space_group_name_H-M   'P 1'
#
loop_
_entity.id
_entity.type
_entity.pdbx_description
1 polymer ?
#
loop_
_entity_poly.entity_id
_entity_poly.type
_entity_poly.pdbx_seq_one_letter_code
_entity_poly.pdbx_strand_id
1 'polypeptide(L)'
;FSMGATLFNSVWPIFLLLSIEGLESITIRQTPDPSAAIETNIRPGFVEAVRFQYVKEKNTTHYENPFLHSCQPGEVNISIIGLDGAVCAPTCGVLDSCPKDVPLKVTAKPTCALQDMTGHKYCALLCSPTLPILLQAAADDACGPRASCKPIAGLGICTYDP
;
A
#
# COMPACT_ATOMS: atom_id res chain seq x y z
N PHE A 1 84.57 -9.90 21.51
CA PHE A 1 84.63 -9.71 22.96
C PHE A 1 83.42 -10.41 23.59
N SER A 2 83.70 -11.38 24.47
CA SER A 2 82.91 -11.89 25.62
C SER A 2 81.36 -11.94 25.49
N MET A 3 80.71 -13.11 25.42
CA MET A 3 80.41 -14.08 26.51
C MET A 3 79.68 -13.46 27.72
N GLY A 4 78.55 -14.06 28.12
CA GLY A 4 78.11 -14.09 29.52
C GLY A 4 76.61 -14.01 29.79
N ALA A 5 75.98 -15.17 30.00
CA ALA A 5 74.64 -15.35 30.58
C ALA A 5 74.65 -15.18 32.11
N THR A 6 73.54 -14.80 32.74
CA THR A 6 73.17 -15.19 34.14
C THR A 6 71.74 -14.68 34.48
N LEU A 7 70.78 -15.57 34.80
CA LEU A 7 70.34 -16.01 36.15
C LEU A 7 69.44 -14.95 36.85
N PHE A 8 68.14 -15.17 37.05
CA PHE A 8 67.46 -15.90 38.15
C PHE A 8 66.70 -14.92 39.08
N ASN A 9 65.43 -15.25 39.33
CA ASN A 9 64.72 -15.21 40.61
C ASN A 9 64.32 -13.89 41.29
N SER A 10 62.98 -13.75 41.38
CA SER A 10 62.16 -13.56 42.60
C SER A 10 62.45 -12.40 43.55
N VAL A 11 61.37 -11.71 43.96
CA VAL A 11 60.94 -11.46 45.37
C VAL A 11 59.96 -10.27 45.38
N TRP A 12 58.66 -10.53 45.59
CA TRP A 12 57.71 -9.63 46.29
C TRP A 12 58.14 -9.50 47.77
N PRO A 13 57.75 -8.51 48.61
CA PRO A 13 56.61 -7.57 48.53
C PRO A 13 56.96 -6.12 49.02
N ILE A 14 55.98 -5.21 49.11
CA ILE A 14 55.69 -4.34 50.27
C ILE A 14 54.41 -3.56 49.95
N PHE A 15 53.41 -3.75 50.82
CA PHE A 15 52.13 -3.06 50.88
C PHE A 15 52.28 -1.65 51.49
N LEU A 16 51.19 -0.86 51.37
CA LEU A 16 50.89 0.45 51.99
C LEU A 16 51.33 1.67 51.15
N LEU A 17 50.51 2.68 50.84
CA LEU A 17 49.14 3.09 51.20
C LEU A 17 48.67 4.13 50.16
N LEU A 18 47.36 4.13 49.87
CA LEU A 18 46.50 5.29 49.55
C LEU A 18 46.98 6.32 48.51
N SER A 19 46.32 6.34 47.35
CA SER A 19 45.37 7.42 47.04
C SER A 19 44.50 7.06 45.84
N ILE A 20 43.21 7.00 46.11
CA ILE A 20 42.09 6.83 45.18
C ILE A 20 41.74 8.21 44.64
N GLU A 21 42.35 8.64 43.54
CA GLU A 21 41.85 9.79 42.76
C GLU A 21 42.22 9.56 41.28
N GLY A 22 41.23 9.27 40.43
CA GLY A 22 41.46 9.12 38.99
C GLY A 22 40.48 8.22 38.23
N LEU A 23 39.19 8.19 38.58
CA LEU A 23 38.16 7.91 37.59
C LEU A 23 37.82 9.26 36.93
N GLU A 24 38.06 9.39 35.63
CA GLU A 24 37.38 10.26 34.66
C GLU A 24 38.28 10.32 33.40
N SER A 25 37.90 9.99 32.19
CA SER A 25 36.73 9.34 31.63
C SER A 25 37.20 8.83 30.25
N ILE A 26 36.95 7.57 29.93
CA ILE A 26 37.24 7.02 28.60
C ILE A 26 36.26 7.67 27.62
N THR A 27 36.73 8.61 26.80
CA THR A 27 35.92 9.14 25.69
C THR A 27 35.77 8.06 24.62
N ILE A 28 34.69 7.29 24.72
CA ILE A 28 34.19 6.47 23.62
C ILE A 28 33.81 7.44 22.49
N ARG A 29 34.60 7.50 21.43
CA ARG A 29 34.14 8.12 20.18
C ARG A 29 33.02 7.23 19.65
N GLN A 30 31.78 7.65 19.85
CA GLN A 30 30.62 7.07 19.17
C GLN A 30 30.89 7.12 17.67
N THR A 31 31.05 5.95 17.06
CA THR A 31 30.86 5.80 15.62
C THR A 31 29.43 6.23 15.32
N PRO A 32 29.18 7.13 14.35
CA PRO A 32 27.82 7.50 13.99
C PRO A 32 27.05 6.24 13.59
N ASP A 33 25.96 5.99 14.30
CA ASP A 33 25.10 4.83 14.08
C ASP A 33 24.48 4.92 12.67
N PRO A 34 24.63 3.90 11.80
CA PRO A 34 24.03 3.90 10.46
C PRO A 34 22.49 3.83 10.48
N SER A 35 21.89 3.70 11.68
CA SER A 35 20.44 3.61 11.89
C SER A 35 19.83 4.90 12.44
N ALA A 36 20.59 6.00 12.52
CA ALA A 36 20.05 7.30 12.88
C ALA A 36 19.18 7.85 11.74
N ALA A 37 17.94 7.38 11.66
CA ALA A 37 16.94 7.95 10.80
C ALA A 37 16.61 9.37 11.29
N ILE A 38 16.65 10.32 10.36
CA ILE A 38 16.30 11.70 10.65
C ILE A 38 14.77 11.77 10.72
N GLU A 39 14.20 12.05 11.89
CA GLU A 39 12.78 12.41 11.98
C GLU A 39 12.59 13.78 11.34
N THR A 40 11.87 13.81 10.22
CA THR A 40 11.57 15.04 9.49
C THR A 40 10.07 15.28 9.47
N ASN A 41 9.67 16.54 9.67
CA ASN A 41 8.29 16.96 9.52
C ASN A 41 8.04 17.47 8.10
N ILE A 42 6.84 17.21 7.60
CA ILE A 42 6.38 17.73 6.32
C ILE A 42 6.33 19.26 6.41
N ARG A 43 6.89 19.94 5.41
CA ARG A 43 6.85 21.42 5.32
C ARG A 43 5.40 21.90 5.32
N PRO A 44 5.03 22.94 6.09
CA PRO A 44 3.66 23.46 6.13
C PRO A 44 3.14 23.96 4.77
N GLY A 45 4.03 24.37 3.86
CA GLY A 45 3.64 24.69 2.48
C GLY A 45 3.45 23.48 1.55
N PHE A 46 3.99 22.32 1.91
CA PHE A 46 3.76 21.08 1.15
C PHE A 46 2.37 20.53 1.41
N VAL A 47 1.89 20.52 2.67
CA VAL A 47 0.51 20.12 2.98
C VAL A 47 -0.52 21.00 2.27
N GLU A 48 -0.26 22.30 2.10
CA GLU A 48 -1.12 23.22 1.32
C GLU A 48 -1.06 22.90 -0.19
N ALA A 49 0.12 22.53 -0.71
CA ALA A 49 0.30 22.12 -2.11
C ALA A 49 -0.32 20.74 -2.42
N VAL A 50 -0.37 19.83 -1.44
CA VAL A 50 -1.05 18.52 -1.55
C VAL A 50 -2.55 18.62 -1.23
N ARG A 51 -3.01 19.69 -0.59
CA ARG A 51 -4.45 19.94 -0.33
C ARG A 51 -5.29 20.00 -1.61
N PHE A 52 -4.64 20.22 -2.76
CA PHE A 52 -5.24 20.13 -4.09
C PHE A 52 -5.47 18.70 -4.60
N GLN A 53 -5.04 17.65 -3.90
CA GLN A 53 -5.38 16.26 -4.23
C GLN A 53 -6.74 15.83 -3.65
N TYR A 54 -7.21 16.50 -2.60
CA TYR A 54 -8.52 16.25 -1.98
C TYR A 54 -9.56 17.25 -2.48
N VAL A 55 -9.56 17.52 -3.79
CA VAL A 55 -10.71 18.15 -4.42
C VAL A 55 -11.77 17.07 -4.48
N LYS A 56 -12.76 17.18 -3.58
CA LYS A 56 -14.14 16.70 -3.73
C LYS A 56 -14.34 16.03 -5.09
N GLU A 57 -14.14 14.72 -5.12
CA GLU A 57 -14.31 13.88 -6.29
C GLU A 57 -15.80 13.91 -6.62
N LYS A 58 -16.23 14.94 -7.35
CA LYS A 58 -17.44 14.82 -8.15
C LYS A 58 -17.01 13.84 -9.24
N ASN A 59 -17.02 12.56 -8.92
CA ASN A 59 -16.70 11.55 -9.89
C ASN A 59 -17.76 11.71 -10.98
N THR A 60 -17.36 12.20 -12.14
CA THR A 60 -18.22 12.35 -13.33
C THR A 60 -18.14 11.12 -14.21
N THR A 61 -17.44 10.08 -13.77
CA THR A 61 -17.32 8.80 -14.47
C THR A 61 -18.22 7.76 -13.83
N HIS A 62 -18.63 6.79 -14.62
CA HIS A 62 -19.33 5.59 -14.15
C HIS A 62 -18.39 4.68 -13.37
N TYR A 63 -18.93 3.63 -12.75
CA TYR A 63 -18.17 2.64 -11.99
C TYR A 63 -17.49 3.19 -10.74
N GLU A 64 -18.07 4.23 -10.14
CA GLU A 64 -17.58 4.87 -8.94
C GLU A 64 -17.70 3.99 -7.70
N ASN A 65 -17.03 4.46 -6.65
CA ASN A 65 -17.06 3.84 -5.33
C ASN A 65 -18.36 4.21 -4.59
N PRO A 66 -19.28 3.24 -4.38
CA PRO A 66 -20.55 3.49 -3.69
C PRO A 66 -20.39 3.84 -2.20
N PHE A 67 -19.21 3.63 -1.61
CA PHE A 67 -18.91 3.92 -0.21
C PHE A 67 -18.43 5.37 0.01
N LEU A 68 -18.10 6.11 -1.05
CA LEU A 68 -17.70 7.51 -0.95
C LEU A 68 -18.86 8.48 -1.22
N HIS A 69 -19.76 8.10 -2.12
CA HIS A 69 -20.93 8.87 -2.49
C HIS A 69 -22.00 7.94 -3.10
N SER A 70 -23.24 8.40 -3.12
CA SER A 70 -24.31 7.73 -3.86
C SER A 70 -23.96 7.62 -5.34
N CYS A 71 -24.42 6.54 -5.96
CA CYS A 71 -24.18 6.33 -7.38
C CYS A 71 -24.78 7.44 -8.25
N GLN A 72 -24.21 7.65 -9.43
CA GLN A 72 -24.72 8.61 -10.40
C GLN A 72 -26.10 8.21 -10.95
N PRO A 73 -26.82 9.17 -11.57
CA PRO A 73 -28.04 8.86 -12.29
C PRO A 73 -27.78 7.84 -13.42
N GLY A 74 -28.55 6.75 -13.43
CA GLY A 74 -28.40 5.66 -14.42
C GLY A 74 -27.53 4.49 -13.92
N GLU A 75 -26.95 4.63 -12.73
CA GLU A 75 -26.20 3.59 -12.05
C GLU A 75 -26.93 3.09 -10.80
N VAL A 76 -26.63 1.85 -10.43
CA VAL A 76 -27.16 1.23 -9.21
C VAL A 76 -26.00 0.68 -8.39
N ASN A 77 -26.12 0.75 -7.07
CA ASN A 77 -25.16 0.12 -6.16
C ASN A 77 -25.37 -1.40 -6.17
N ILE A 78 -24.42 -2.14 -6.74
CA ILE A 78 -24.49 -3.61 -6.85
C ILE A 78 -23.48 -4.24 -5.90
N SER A 79 -23.99 -5.14 -5.08
CA SER A 79 -23.21 -6.20 -4.42
C SER A 79 -23.56 -7.55 -5.04
N ILE A 80 -22.54 -8.34 -5.33
CA ILE A 80 -22.70 -9.64 -5.99
C ILE A 80 -22.69 -10.73 -4.93
N ILE A 81 -23.64 -11.67 -5.02
CA ILE A 81 -23.77 -12.76 -4.05
C ILE A 81 -22.47 -13.57 -4.00
N GLY A 82 -21.90 -13.68 -2.80
CA GLY A 82 -20.66 -14.43 -2.58
C GLY A 82 -19.38 -13.69 -2.98
N LEU A 83 -19.45 -12.39 -3.29
CA LEU A 83 -18.29 -11.52 -3.46
C LEU A 83 -18.31 -10.39 -2.45
N ASP A 84 -17.13 -10.09 -1.92
CA ASP A 84 -16.93 -8.94 -1.05
C ASP A 84 -16.89 -7.64 -1.86
N GLY A 85 -17.50 -6.61 -1.28
CA GLY A 85 -17.52 -5.26 -1.83
C GLY A 85 -18.76 -4.92 -2.65
N ALA A 86 -18.71 -3.74 -3.25
CA ALA A 86 -19.77 -3.21 -4.10
C ALA A 86 -19.22 -2.29 -5.19
N VAL A 87 -20.04 -2.01 -6.19
CA VAL A 87 -19.70 -1.09 -7.29
C VAL A 87 -20.94 -0.37 -7.76
N CYS A 88 -20.81 0.91 -8.11
CA CYS A 88 -21.85 1.59 -8.88
C CYS A 88 -21.82 1.08 -10.32
N ALA A 89 -22.94 0.60 -10.83
CA ALA A 89 -22.99 -0.09 -12.10
C ALA A 89 -24.05 0.53 -13.02
N PRO A 90 -23.68 0.97 -14.24
CA PRO A 90 -24.64 1.45 -15.21
C PRO A 90 -25.51 0.32 -15.72
N THR A 91 -26.76 0.65 -16.08
CA THR A 91 -27.61 -0.28 -16.81
C THR A 91 -27.02 -0.54 -18.20
N CYS A 92 -27.11 -1.78 -18.70
CA CYS A 92 -26.66 -2.07 -20.06
C CYS A 92 -27.48 -1.30 -21.10
N GLY A 93 -26.79 -0.73 -22.08
CA GLY A 93 -27.40 -0.04 -23.21
C GLY A 93 -27.83 -0.96 -24.34
N VAL A 94 -28.16 -0.34 -25.48
CA VAL A 94 -28.55 -1.04 -26.71
C VAL A 94 -27.42 -1.97 -27.17
N LEU A 95 -27.76 -3.21 -27.53
CA LEU A 95 -26.79 -4.24 -27.93
C LEU A 95 -25.75 -4.54 -26.84
N ASP A 96 -26.16 -4.55 -25.57
CA ASP A 96 -25.31 -4.86 -24.42
C ASP A 96 -24.09 -3.91 -24.28
N SER A 97 -24.23 -2.66 -24.73
CA SER A 97 -23.19 -1.63 -24.65
C SER A 97 -23.00 -1.09 -23.23
N CYS A 98 -21.77 -0.73 -22.86
CA CYS A 98 -21.44 -0.12 -21.58
C CYS A 98 -20.71 1.23 -21.73
N PRO A 99 -20.96 2.20 -20.82
CA PRO A 99 -20.20 3.44 -20.74
C PRO A 99 -18.69 3.15 -20.60
N LYS A 100 -17.88 3.98 -21.27
CA LYS A 100 -16.42 3.83 -21.34
C LYS A 100 -15.66 4.86 -20.52
N ASP A 101 -16.37 5.85 -19.98
CA ASP A 101 -15.85 6.79 -19.01
C ASP A 101 -15.69 6.06 -17.67
N VAL A 102 -14.48 5.56 -17.47
CA VAL A 102 -14.08 4.83 -16.26
C VAL A 102 -13.28 5.74 -15.34
N PRO A 103 -13.19 5.41 -14.03
CA PRO A 103 -12.39 6.18 -13.08
C PRO A 103 -10.91 6.22 -13.47
N LEU A 104 -10.18 7.17 -12.91
CA LEU A 104 -8.76 7.37 -13.24
C LEU A 104 -7.95 6.09 -12.93
N LYS A 105 -7.04 5.74 -13.84
CA LYS A 105 -6.16 4.54 -13.77
C LYS A 105 -6.86 3.19 -13.87
N VAL A 106 -8.16 3.16 -14.15
CA VAL A 106 -8.85 1.91 -14.51
C VAL A 106 -8.42 1.49 -15.92
N THR A 107 -8.02 0.23 -16.07
CA THR A 107 -7.73 -0.40 -17.36
C THR A 107 -8.59 -1.64 -17.63
N ALA A 108 -9.35 -2.09 -16.63
CA ALA A 108 -10.39 -3.10 -16.76
C ALA A 108 -11.44 -2.69 -17.81
N LYS A 109 -12.00 -3.68 -18.51
CA LYS A 109 -12.93 -3.41 -19.61
C LYS A 109 -14.38 -3.39 -19.13
N PRO A 110 -15.13 -2.29 -19.40
CA PRO A 110 -16.57 -2.27 -19.24
C PRO A 110 -17.25 -3.36 -20.06
N THR A 111 -18.03 -4.20 -19.40
CA THR A 111 -18.74 -5.34 -20.01
C THR A 111 -20.12 -5.48 -19.41
N CYS A 112 -21.14 -5.69 -20.25
CA CYS A 112 -22.49 -6.02 -19.80
C CYS A 112 -22.51 -7.48 -19.34
N ALA A 113 -22.22 -7.69 -18.05
CA ALA A 113 -21.93 -9.02 -17.51
C ALA A 113 -22.81 -9.40 -16.31
N LEU A 114 -23.49 -8.43 -15.69
CA LEU A 114 -24.31 -8.66 -14.51
C LEU A 114 -25.78 -8.72 -14.90
N GLN A 115 -26.54 -9.56 -14.20
CA GLN A 115 -27.98 -9.65 -14.35
C GLN A 115 -28.61 -9.88 -12.97
N ASP A 116 -29.69 -9.15 -12.67
CA ASP A 116 -30.48 -9.39 -11.46
C ASP A 116 -31.57 -10.46 -11.67
N MET A 117 -32.24 -10.83 -10.57
CA MET A 117 -33.30 -11.84 -10.58
C MET A 117 -34.54 -11.44 -11.39
N THR A 118 -34.70 -10.15 -11.71
CA THR A 118 -35.81 -9.63 -12.51
C THR A 118 -35.46 -9.53 -13.99
N GLY A 119 -34.20 -9.82 -14.35
CA GLY A 119 -33.71 -9.88 -15.72
C GLY A 119 -33.06 -8.59 -16.20
N HIS A 120 -32.95 -7.55 -15.37
CA HIS A 120 -32.23 -6.33 -15.73
C HIS A 120 -30.73 -6.61 -15.79
N LYS A 121 -30.07 -6.07 -16.81
CA LYS A 121 -28.64 -6.25 -17.03
C LYS A 121 -27.86 -5.00 -16.67
N TYR A 122 -26.68 -5.19 -16.10
CA TYR A 122 -25.80 -4.12 -15.66
C TYR A 122 -24.37 -4.34 -16.14
N CYS A 123 -23.68 -3.22 -16.34
CA CYS A 123 -22.30 -3.16 -16.73
C CYS A 123 -21.38 -3.35 -15.51
N ALA A 124 -20.26 -4.00 -15.74
CA ALA A 124 -19.20 -4.15 -14.75
C ALA A 124 -17.83 -4.02 -15.39
N LEU A 125 -16.85 -3.66 -14.58
CA LEU A 125 -15.45 -3.66 -14.97
C LEU A 125 -14.87 -5.07 -14.76
N LEU A 126 -14.64 -5.78 -15.85
CA LEU A 126 -14.01 -7.10 -15.78
C LEU A 126 -12.49 -6.98 -15.80
N CYS A 127 -11.87 -7.65 -14.85
CA CYS A 127 -10.42 -7.72 -14.66
C CYS A 127 -9.95 -9.17 -14.84
N SER A 128 -8.65 -9.34 -15.08
CA SER A 128 -7.96 -10.59 -15.43
C SER A 128 -8.16 -11.11 -16.87
N PRO A 129 -7.11 -11.04 -17.71
CA PRO A 129 -7.07 -11.71 -19.02
C PRO A 129 -6.49 -13.14 -18.97
N THR A 130 -5.91 -13.58 -17.85
CA THR A 130 -5.27 -14.89 -17.73
C THR A 130 -5.80 -15.60 -16.49
N LEU A 131 -6.55 -16.68 -16.71
CA LEU A 131 -7.00 -17.53 -15.63
C LEU A 131 -6.04 -18.70 -15.41
N PRO A 132 -5.75 -19.05 -14.15
CA PRO A 132 -6.19 -18.39 -12.90
C PRO A 132 -5.49 -17.05 -12.63
N ILE A 133 -6.00 -16.20 -11.71
CA ILE A 133 -5.30 -14.98 -11.25
C ILE A 133 -3.97 -15.41 -10.61
N LEU A 134 -2.90 -15.45 -11.41
CA LEU A 134 -1.58 -15.89 -10.95
C LEU A 134 -0.88 -14.83 -10.09
N LEU A 135 -1.33 -13.57 -10.21
CA LEU A 135 -0.76 -12.44 -9.51
C LEU A 135 -1.86 -11.42 -9.19
N GLN A 136 -2.40 -11.50 -7.96
CA GLN A 136 -3.51 -10.66 -7.51
C GLN A 136 -3.22 -9.17 -7.65
N ALA A 137 -2.01 -8.73 -7.28
CA ALA A 137 -1.62 -7.31 -7.39
C ALA A 137 -1.74 -6.77 -8.82
N ALA A 138 -1.34 -7.54 -9.83
CA ALA A 138 -1.46 -7.13 -11.24
C ALA A 138 -2.91 -7.11 -11.72
N ALA A 139 -3.78 -7.96 -11.14
CA ALA A 139 -5.21 -7.93 -11.42
C ALA A 139 -5.88 -6.71 -10.77
N ASP A 140 -5.48 -6.36 -9.54
CA ASP A 140 -5.97 -5.19 -8.81
C ASP A 140 -5.57 -3.87 -9.50
N ASP A 141 -4.36 -3.81 -10.08
CA ASP A 141 -3.89 -2.65 -10.85
C ASP A 141 -4.84 -2.29 -12.02
N ALA A 142 -5.60 -3.26 -12.54
CA ALA A 142 -6.58 -3.01 -13.59
C ALA A 142 -7.83 -2.27 -13.11
N CYS A 143 -8.15 -2.38 -11.83
CA CYS A 143 -9.34 -1.82 -11.20
C CYS A 143 -9.17 -0.38 -10.72
N GLY A 144 -7.95 0.17 -10.78
CA GLY A 144 -7.67 1.52 -10.33
C GLY A 144 -7.58 1.64 -8.80
N PRO A 145 -7.38 2.87 -8.28
CA PRO A 145 -7.14 3.08 -6.86
C PRO A 145 -8.36 2.70 -6.02
N ARG A 146 -8.12 2.00 -4.91
CA ARG A 146 -9.12 1.61 -3.89
C ARG A 146 -10.15 0.58 -4.35
N ALA A 147 -10.08 0.07 -5.57
CA ALA A 147 -10.80 -1.11 -6.01
C ALA A 147 -9.85 -2.32 -6.03
N SER A 148 -10.42 -3.51 -5.95
CA SER A 148 -9.68 -4.77 -6.10
C SER A 148 -10.40 -5.72 -7.05
N CYS A 149 -9.63 -6.58 -7.70
CA CYS A 149 -10.12 -7.56 -8.65
C CYS A 149 -10.55 -8.83 -7.92
N LYS A 150 -11.86 -9.02 -7.74
CA LYS A 150 -12.40 -10.22 -7.08
C LYS A 150 -12.67 -11.32 -8.10
N PRO A 151 -12.28 -12.57 -7.84
CA PRO A 151 -12.52 -13.69 -8.77
C PRO A 151 -14.00 -14.06 -8.82
N ILE A 152 -14.55 -14.23 -10.03
CA ILE A 152 -15.93 -14.66 -10.26
C ILE A 152 -16.07 -15.51 -11.52
N ALA A 153 -16.67 -16.69 -11.37
CA ALA A 153 -17.06 -17.56 -12.50
C ALA A 153 -15.94 -17.77 -13.53
N GLY A 154 -14.73 -18.03 -13.05
CA GLY A 154 -13.54 -18.07 -13.89
C GLY A 154 -12.90 -16.70 -14.04
N LEU A 155 -13.61 -15.63 -14.37
CA LEU A 155 -13.06 -14.28 -14.59
C LEU A 155 -12.77 -13.51 -13.29
N GLY A 156 -12.46 -12.21 -13.40
CA GLY A 156 -12.42 -11.27 -12.28
C GLY A 156 -13.33 -10.06 -12.52
N ILE A 157 -13.79 -9.45 -11.43
CA ILE A 157 -14.60 -8.22 -11.42
C ILE A 157 -14.04 -7.20 -10.42
N CYS A 158 -14.00 -5.93 -10.82
CA CYS A 158 -13.56 -4.86 -9.94
C CYS A 158 -14.67 -4.46 -8.97
N THR A 159 -14.39 -4.51 -7.66
CA THR A 159 -15.28 -3.99 -6.62
C THR A 159 -14.51 -3.11 -5.64
N TYR A 160 -15.24 -2.25 -4.94
CA TYR A 160 -14.72 -1.47 -3.83
C TYR A 160 -15.03 -2.19 -2.52
N ASP A 161 -14.10 -2.17 -1.58
CA ASP A 161 -14.33 -2.66 -0.23
C ASP A 161 -14.90 -1.52 0.67
N PRO A 162 -15.76 -1.82 1.66
CA PRO A 162 -16.39 -0.84 2.55
C PRO A 162 -15.42 -0.12 3.49
#